data_AF-A0AA86NLS7-F1
#
_entry.id   AF-A0AA86NLS7-F1
#
_cell.length_a   1.000
_cell.length_b   1.000
_cell.length_c   1.000
_cell.angle_alpha   90.00
_cell.angle_beta   90.00
_cell.angle_gamma   90.00
#
_symmetry.space_group_name_H-M   'P 1'
#
loop_
_entity.id
_entity.type
_entity.pdbx_description
1 polymer ?
#
loop_
_entity_poly.entity_id
_entity_poly.type
_entity_poly.pdbx_seq_one_letter_code
_entity_poly.pdbx_strand_id
1 'polypeptide(L)'
;MSSNYKRNDISCLKWTALDIEQFMIAYNEIGGNWIAIAKQYFPNRCANQLKCKYNYFQRRNRKSGLEKDSQFRQETWYNVNSNYNQSWYDLCQEYQSAYSFYFNE
;
A
#
# COMPACT_ATOMS: atom_id res chain seq x y z
N MET A 1 -38.80 2.85 28.27
CA MET A 1 -38.62 3.96 27.29
C MET A 1 -37.93 3.40 26.05
N SER A 2 -38.69 2.97 25.04
CA SER A 2 -38.13 2.46 23.78
C SER A 2 -37.65 3.63 22.92
N SER A 3 -36.34 3.75 22.78
CA SER A 3 -35.69 4.76 21.97
C SER A 3 -35.96 4.53 20.47
N ASN A 4 -36.95 5.25 19.93
CA ASN A 4 -37.24 5.38 18.50
C ASN A 4 -36.11 6.14 17.77
N TYR A 5 -34.95 5.52 17.58
CA TYR A 5 -34.00 6.01 16.58
C TYR A 5 -34.54 5.64 15.20
N LYS A 6 -35.05 6.66 14.48
CA LYS A 6 -35.42 6.57 13.06
C LYS A 6 -34.25 5.93 12.30
N ARG A 7 -34.44 4.70 11.80
CA ARG A 7 -33.47 3.94 10.99
C ARG A 7 -33.26 4.52 9.58
N ASN A 8 -33.78 5.72 9.29
CA ASN A 8 -33.97 6.21 7.93
C ASN A 8 -32.83 7.11 7.41
N ASP A 9 -31.86 7.52 8.24
CA ASP A 9 -30.78 8.44 7.83
C ASP A 9 -29.41 7.75 7.62
N ILE A 10 -29.34 6.42 7.76
CA ILE A 10 -28.10 5.68 7.50
C ILE A 10 -27.92 5.57 5.98
N SER A 11 -26.97 6.33 5.44
CA SER A 11 -26.74 6.42 4.01
C SER A 11 -25.59 5.50 3.55
N CYS A 12 -25.75 4.91 2.36
CA CYS A 12 -24.69 4.14 1.68
C CYS A 12 -23.87 5.04 0.74
N LEU A 13 -23.74 6.33 1.05
CA LEU A 13 -23.00 7.29 0.23
C LEU A 13 -21.55 6.83 -0.01
N LYS A 14 -20.96 7.29 -1.11
CA LYS A 14 -19.55 7.08 -1.39
C LYS A 14 -18.71 7.84 -0.34
N TRP A 15 -17.57 7.27 0.05
CA TRP A 15 -16.60 7.97 0.91
C TRP A 15 -15.81 8.97 0.07
N THR A 16 -15.88 10.24 0.42
CA THR A 16 -15.09 11.31 -0.18
C THR A 16 -13.72 11.42 0.50
N ALA A 17 -12.79 12.19 -0.09
CA ALA A 17 -11.48 12.44 0.54
C ALA A 17 -11.61 13.16 1.89
N LEU A 18 -12.52 14.14 1.97
CA LEU A 18 -12.84 14.88 3.20
C LEU A 18 -13.40 13.95 4.29
N ASP A 19 -14.33 13.05 3.92
CA ASP A 19 -14.86 12.07 4.89
C ASP A 19 -13.74 11.19 5.46
N ILE A 20 -12.77 10.83 4.62
CA ILE A 20 -11.65 9.97 5.02
C ILE A 20 -10.71 10.72 5.95
N GLU A 21 -10.38 11.97 5.64
CA GLU A 21 -9.54 12.83 6.49
C GLU A 21 -10.19 13.03 7.87
N GLN A 22 -11.46 13.43 7.90
CA GLN A 22 -12.22 13.61 9.13
C GLN A 22 -12.33 12.30 9.92
N PHE A 23 -12.48 11.16 9.23
CA PHE A 23 -12.51 9.86 9.87
C PHE A 23 -11.19 9.47 10.53
N MET A 24 -10.06 9.78 9.90
CA MET A 24 -8.74 9.52 10.48
C MET A 24 -8.46 10.44 11.67
N ILE A 25 -8.85 11.71 11.61
CA ILE A 25 -8.73 12.65 12.73
C ILE A 25 -9.54 12.13 13.92
N ALA A 26 -10.82 11.81 13.72
CA ALA A 26 -11.68 11.30 14.78
C ALA A 26 -11.18 9.97 15.36
N TYR A 27 -10.60 9.10 14.54
CA TYR A 27 -9.96 7.87 15.02
C TYR A 27 -8.70 8.14 15.85
N ASN A 28 -7.89 9.14 15.48
CA ASN A 28 -6.71 9.52 16.27
C ASN A 28 -7.08 10.14 17.63
N GLU A 29 -8.21 10.86 17.70
CA GLU A 29 -8.70 11.47 18.93
C GLU A 29 -9.37 10.47 19.88
N ILE A 30 -10.25 9.60 19.35
CA ILE A 30 -11.13 8.74 20.15
C ILE A 30 -10.65 7.28 20.18
N GLY A 31 -9.86 6.85 19.20
CA GLY A 31 -9.46 5.46 19.01
C GLY A 31 -10.58 4.59 18.40
N GLY A 32 -10.59 3.30 18.73
CA GLY A 32 -11.48 2.29 18.13
C GLY A 32 -12.96 2.35 18.55
N ASN A 33 -13.43 3.44 19.17
CA ASN A 33 -14.82 3.56 19.59
C ASN A 33 -15.72 4.08 18.45
N TRP A 34 -16.12 3.17 17.57
CA TRP A 34 -16.92 3.47 16.38
C TRP A 34 -18.29 4.09 16.66
N ILE A 35 -18.90 3.77 17.81
CA ILE A 35 -20.20 4.34 18.20
C ILE A 35 -20.04 5.82 18.56
N ALA A 36 -18.99 6.16 19.30
CA ALA A 36 -18.68 7.56 19.63
C ALA A 36 -18.38 8.36 18.35
N ILE A 37 -17.51 7.83 17.48
CA ILE A 37 -17.15 8.51 16.22
C ILE A 37 -18.38 8.71 15.32
N ALA A 38 -19.23 7.69 15.19
CA ALA A 38 -20.46 7.81 14.39
C ALA A 38 -21.39 8.89 14.94
N LYS A 39 -21.59 8.95 16.26
CA LYS A 39 -22.48 9.95 16.88
C LYS A 39 -21.94 11.37 16.76
N GLN A 40 -20.63 11.56 16.87
CA GLN A 40 -20.01 12.88 16.96
C GLN A 40 -19.63 13.47 15.59
N TYR A 41 -19.19 12.64 14.64
CA TYR A 41 -18.64 13.11 13.37
C TYR A 41 -19.44 12.63 12.15
N PHE A 42 -20.15 11.50 12.23
CA PHE A 42 -20.83 10.89 11.08
C PHE A 42 -22.28 10.48 11.39
N PRO A 43 -23.20 11.44 11.61
CA PRO A 43 -24.58 11.13 11.99
C PRO A 43 -25.33 10.27 10.95
N ASN A 44 -24.92 10.36 9.69
CA ASN A 44 -25.53 9.60 8.57
C ASN A 44 -24.84 8.25 8.32
N ARG A 45 -23.92 7.83 9.19
CA ARG A 45 -23.20 6.56 9.08
C ARG A 45 -23.32 5.79 10.38
N CYS A 46 -23.51 4.48 10.28
CA CYS A 46 -23.50 3.63 11.46
C CYS A 46 -22.09 3.16 11.81
N ALA A 47 -21.85 2.87 13.09
CA ALA A 47 -20.58 2.37 13.60
C ALA A 47 -20.01 1.18 12.80
N ASN A 48 -20.87 0.32 12.27
CA ASN A 48 -20.44 -0.83 11.46
C ASN A 48 -19.85 -0.41 10.10
N GLN A 49 -20.39 0.64 9.46
CA GLN A 49 -19.82 1.19 8.23
C GLN A 49 -18.42 1.76 8.47
N LEU A 50 -18.22 2.45 9.59
CA LEU A 50 -16.93 2.98 10.00
C LEU A 50 -15.91 1.86 10.23
N LYS A 51 -16.29 0.82 11.00
CA LYS A 51 -15.44 -0.35 11.25
C LYS A 51 -15.05 -1.06 9.95
N CYS A 52 -16.02 -1.31 9.06
CA CYS A 52 -15.75 -1.94 7.77
C CYS A 52 -14.81 -1.10 6.92
N LYS A 53 -14.98 0.22 6.92
CA LYS A 53 -14.11 1.14 6.17
C LYS A 53 -12.68 1.11 6.71
N TYR A 54 -12.50 1.15 8.03
CA TYR A 54 -11.18 1.05 8.66
C TYR A 54 -10.47 -0.26 8.32
N ASN A 55 -11.18 -1.39 8.42
CA ASN A 55 -10.64 -2.70 8.06
C ASN A 55 -10.21 -2.77 6.59
N TYR A 56 -11.00 -2.15 5.69
CA TYR A 56 -10.63 -2.03 4.29
C TYR A 56 -9.32 -1.24 4.10
N PHE A 57 -9.17 -0.11 4.80
CA PHE A 57 -7.93 0.67 4.77
C PHE A 57 -6.73 -0.11 5.29
N GLN A 58 -6.86 -0.79 6.42
CA GLN A 58 -5.76 -1.61 6.97
C GLN A 58 -5.34 -2.71 5.99
N ARG A 59 -6.30 -3.40 5.36
CA ARG A 59 -6.00 -4.43 4.35
C ARG A 59 -5.29 -3.85 3.13
N ARG A 60 -5.72 -2.67 2.67
CA ARG A 60 -5.08 -1.99 1.54
C ARG A 60 -3.66 -1.56 1.86
N ASN A 61 -3.44 -1.00 3.04
CA ASN A 61 -2.10 -0.58 3.50
C ASN A 61 -1.14 -1.76 3.63
N ARG A 62 -1.64 -2.93 4.07
CA ARG A 62 -0.86 -4.18 4.09
C ARG A 62 -0.48 -4.63 2.67
N LYS A 63 -1.41 -4.59 1.72
CA LYS A 63 -1.13 -4.94 0.31
C LYS A 63 -0.13 -3.99 -0.33
N SER A 64 -0.25 -2.68 -0.12
CA SER A 64 0.72 -1.72 -0.66
C SER A 64 2.11 -1.85 -0.03
N GLY A 65 2.20 -2.27 1.24
CA GLY A 65 3.48 -2.62 1.86
C GLY A 65 4.11 -3.83 1.17
N LEU A 66 3.32 -4.90 0.99
CA LEU A 66 3.77 -6.12 0.32
C LEU A 66 4.18 -5.91 -1.15
N GLU A 67 3.47 -5.04 -1.89
CA GLU A 67 3.80 -4.70 -3.28
C GLU A 67 5.10 -3.89 -3.37
N LYS A 68 5.31 -2.90 -2.48
CA LYS A 68 6.57 -2.16 -2.40
C LYS A 68 7.74 -3.06 -2.03
N ASP A 69 7.55 -3.96 -1.08
CA ASP A 69 8.55 -4.96 -0.69
C ASP A 69 8.83 -5.95 -1.84
N SER A 70 7.84 -6.25 -2.67
CA SER A 70 8.01 -7.11 -3.86
C SER A 70 8.75 -6.42 -4.98
N GLN A 71 8.47 -5.15 -5.27
CA GLN A 71 9.21 -4.35 -6.26
C GLN A 71 10.68 -4.18 -5.86
N PHE A 72 10.91 -3.83 -4.59
CA PHE A 72 12.27 -3.76 -4.04
C PHE A 72 13.02 -5.08 -4.20
N ARG A 73 12.39 -6.22 -3.89
CA ARG A 73 13.00 -7.56 -4.08
C ARG A 73 13.30 -7.87 -5.56
N GLN A 74 12.41 -7.55 -6.48
CA GLN A 74 12.67 -7.77 -7.91
C GLN A 74 13.83 -6.90 -8.41
N GLU A 75 13.86 -5.61 -8.06
CA GLU A 75 14.95 -4.69 -8.43
C GLU A 75 16.29 -5.15 -7.87
N THR A 76 16.35 -5.63 -6.62
CA THR A 76 17.58 -6.21 -6.08
C THR A 76 18.04 -7.46 -6.84
N TRP A 77 17.13 -8.34 -7.25
CA TRP A 77 17.49 -9.54 -8.02
C TRP A 77 17.98 -9.21 -9.43
N TYR A 78 17.31 -8.29 -10.12
CA TYR A 78 17.73 -7.81 -11.45
C TYR A 78 19.07 -7.09 -11.41
N ASN A 79 19.32 -6.24 -10.41
CA ASN A 79 20.60 -5.54 -10.27
C ASN A 79 21.76 -6.50 -9.95
N VAL A 80 21.55 -7.49 -9.08
CA VAL A 80 22.57 -8.50 -8.77
C VAL A 80 22.87 -9.38 -10.00
N ASN A 81 21.85 -9.79 -10.73
CA ASN A 81 22.02 -10.63 -11.92
C ASN A 81 22.63 -9.87 -13.10
N SER A 82 22.31 -8.58 -13.24
CA SER A 82 22.90 -7.70 -14.26
C SER A 82 24.40 -7.48 -14.03
N ASN A 83 24.82 -7.28 -12.78
CA ASN A 83 26.24 -7.16 -12.44
C ASN A 83 27.01 -8.46 -12.72
N TYR A 84 26.38 -9.61 -12.49
CA TYR A 84 26.99 -10.91 -12.81
C TYR A 84 27.17 -11.08 -14.32
N ASN A 85 26.15 -10.77 -15.12
CA ASN A 85 26.23 -10.88 -16.58
C ASN A 85 27.23 -9.89 -17.20
N GLN A 86 27.33 -8.66 -16.67
CA GLN A 86 28.31 -7.68 -17.15
C GLN A 86 29.75 -8.18 -16.92
N SER A 87 30.04 -8.72 -15.74
CA SER A 87 31.36 -9.30 -15.44
C SER A 87 31.73 -10.45 -16.37
N TRP A 88 30.77 -11.28 -16.79
CA TRP A 88 31.00 -12.35 -17.77
C TRP A 88 31.28 -11.80 -19.17
N TYR A 89 30.56 -10.75 -19.59
CA TYR A 89 30.79 -10.10 -20.88
C TYR A 89 32.17 -9.43 -20.95
N ASP A 90 32.60 -8.79 -19.87
CA ASP A 90 33.91 -8.13 -19.79
C ASP A 90 35.06 -9.14 -19.90
N LEU A 91 34.94 -10.30 -19.23
CA LEU A 91 35.90 -11.42 -19.35
C LEU A 91 35.99 -11.98 -20.77
N CYS A 92 34.87 -12.05 -21.50
CA CYS A 92 34.87 -12.51 -22.89
C CYS A 92 35.55 -11.51 -23.84
N GLN A 93 35.37 -10.20 -23.62
CA GLN A 93 36.01 -9.15 -24.43
C GLN A 93 37.52 -9.11 -24.22
N GLU A 94 37.98 -9.31 -22.99
CA GLU A 94 39.41 -9.38 -22.68
C GLU A 94 40.07 -10.59 -23.37
N TYR A 95 39.40 -11.74 -23.37
CA TYR A 95 39.89 -12.94 -24.07
C TYR A 95 39.97 -12.75 -25.59
N GLN A 96 38.97 -12.14 -26.22
CA GLN A 96 38.98 -11.84 -27.66
C GLN A 96 40.08 -10.83 -28.01
N SER A 97 40.27 -9.80 -27.18
CA SER A 97 41.32 -8.81 -27.39
C SER A 97 42.72 -9.40 -27.24
N ALA A 98 42.93 -10.26 -26.23
CA ALA A 98 44.18 -11.00 -26.06
C ALA A 98 44.44 -11.95 -27.25
N TYR A 99 43.42 -12.67 -27.71
CA TYR A 99 43.57 -13.58 -28.85
C TYR A 99 43.92 -12.85 -30.15
N SER A 100 43.29 -11.70 -30.42
CA SER A 100 43.62 -10.84 -31.57
C SER A 100 45.01 -10.20 -31.48
N PHE A 101 45.53 -9.98 -30.29
CA PHE A 101 46.89 -9.48 -30.06
C PHE A 101 47.97 -10.56 -30.34
N TYR A 102 47.70 -11.83 -29.99
CA TYR A 102 48.64 -12.93 -30.23
C TYR A 102 48.62 -13.49 -31.67
N PHE A 103 47.59 -13.18 -32.48
CA PHE A 103 47.42 -13.72 -33.84
C PHE A 103 47.59 -12.69 -34.97
N ASN A 104 48.08 -11.48 -34.68
CA ASN A 104 48.51 -10.49 -35.68
C ASN A 104 50.00 -10.15 -35.50
N GLU A 105 50.88 -11.11 -35.82
CA GLU A 105 52.25 -10.90 -36.34
C GLU A 105 52.50 -11.92 -37.46
#